data_AF-A0A3N5PEC4-F1
#
_entry.id   AF-A0A3N5PEC4-F1
#
_cell.length_a   1.000
_cell.length_b   1.000
_cell.length_c   1.000
_cell.angle_alpha   90.00
_cell.angle_beta   90.00
_cell.angle_gamma   90.00
#
_symmetry.space_group_name_H-M   'P 1'
#
loop_
_entity.id
_entity.type
_entity.pdbx_description
1 polymer ?
#
loop_
_entity_poly.entity_id
_entity_poly.type
_entity_poly.pdbx_seq_one_letter_code
_entity_poly.pdbx_strand_id
1 'polypeptide(L)' 'MTHENPAQLDTPAMRQYKAVKEQYPQYILLFRMGDFYEMFYEDAKTASRVLGLTLTARSKGPTAVPLA' A
#
# COMPACT_ATOMS: atom_id res chain seq x y z
N MET A 1 -5.75 -10.40 23.12
CA MET A 1 -4.74 -9.32 23.11
C MET A 1 -3.99 -9.41 21.79
N THR A 2 -4.45 -8.71 20.76
CA THR A 2 -3.72 -8.58 19.49
C THR A 2 -2.53 -7.66 19.74
N HIS A 3 -1.32 -8.21 19.69
CA HIS A 3 -0.10 -7.43 19.70
C HIS A 3 0.03 -6.70 18.36
N GLU A 4 -0.58 -5.52 18.24
CA GLU A 4 -0.38 -4.65 17.09
C GLU A 4 1.00 -4.01 17.23
N ASN A 5 1.95 -4.44 16.40
CA ASN A 5 3.29 -3.88 16.37
C ASN A 5 3.30 -2.65 15.44
N PRO A 6 3.45 -1.41 15.96
CA PRO A 6 3.46 -0.20 15.15
C PRO A 6 4.63 -0.16 14.14
N ALA A 7 5.68 -0.97 14.34
CA ALA A 7 6.79 -1.10 13.39
C ALA A 7 6.40 -1.78 12.06
N GLN A 8 5.25 -2.46 11.98
CA GLN A 8 4.82 -3.12 10.73
C GLN A 8 4.40 -2.13 9.63
N LEU A 9 3.97 -0.90 9.98
CA LEU A 9 3.55 0.10 8.99
C LEU A 9 4.65 1.06 8.56
N ASP A 10 5.70 1.23 9.38
CA ASP A 10 6.84 2.09 9.07
C ASP A 10 8.07 1.27 8.65
N THR A 11 7.87 0.39 7.66
CA THR A 11 8.98 -0.34 7.05
C THR A 11 9.77 0.56 6.10
N PRO A 12 11.05 0.26 5.83
CA PRO A 12 11.84 1.02 4.84
C PRO A 12 11.14 1.15 3.49
N ALA A 13 10.46 0.09 3.02
CA ALA A 13 9.70 0.11 1.76
C ALA A 13 8.52 1.09 1.81
N MET A 14 7.76 1.12 2.91
CA MET A 14 6.64 2.05 3.05
C MET A 14 7.10 3.49 3.18
N ARG A 15 8.25 3.76 3.83
CA ARG A 15 8.85 5.10 3.84
C ARG A 15 9.22 5.57 2.44
N GLN A 16 9.84 4.69 1.65
CA GLN A 16 10.18 4.99 0.27
C GLN A 16 8.92 5.25 -0.58
N TYR A 17 7.89 4.42 -0.43
CA TYR A 17 6.61 4.62 -1.12
C TYR A 17 6.01 6.01 -0.81
N LYS A 18 5.92 6.38 0.47
CA LYS A 18 5.37 7.67 0.90
C LYS A 18 6.19 8.84 0.37
N ALA A 19 7.53 8.78 0.47
CA ALA A 19 8.40 9.84 -0.01
C ALA A 19 8.26 10.11 -1.53
N VAL A 20 8.02 9.06 -2.33
CA VAL A 20 7.74 9.22 -3.77
C VAL A 20 6.31 9.71 -3.98
N LYS A 21 5.33 9.17 -3.26
CA LYS A 21 3.93 9.58 -3.38
C LYS A 21 3.71 11.05 -3.01
N GLU A 22 4.45 11.58 -2.04
CA GLU A 22 4.41 12.99 -1.65
C GLU A 22 4.88 13.93 -2.78
N GLN A 23 5.78 13.46 -3.65
CA GLN A 23 6.21 14.22 -4.84
C GLN A 23 5.17 14.17 -5.96
N TYR A 24 4.31 13.14 -5.98
CA TYR A 24 3.30 12.90 -7.02
C TYR A 24 1.92 12.58 -6.42
N PRO A 25 1.33 13.47 -5.61
CA PRO A 25 0.15 13.15 -4.80
C PRO A 25 -1.10 12.81 -5.62
N GLN A 26 -1.20 13.35 -6.84
CA GLN A 26 -2.36 13.20 -7.74
C GLN A 26 -2.24 11.99 -8.69
N TYR A 27 -1.14 11.26 -8.67
CA TYR A 27 -0.88 10.14 -9.59
C TYR A 27 -0.94 8.81 -8.86
N ILE A 28 -1.44 7.75 -9.51
CA ILE A 28 -1.33 6.39 -8.97
C ILE A 28 0.13 5.95 -9.05
N LEU A 29 0.73 5.63 -7.90
CA LEU A 29 2.11 5.16 -7.84
C LEU A 29 2.16 3.63 -7.97
N LEU A 30 2.64 3.16 -9.13
CA LEU A 30 3.00 1.76 -9.34
C LEU A 30 4.36 1.48 -8.69
N PHE A 31 4.35 0.91 -7.49
CA PHE A 31 5.57 0.64 -6.74
C PHE A 31 6.09 -0.76 -7.02
N ARG A 32 7.27 -0.87 -7.65
CA ARG A 32 7.84 -2.17 -8.00
C ARG A 32 8.30 -2.92 -6.75
N MET A 33 7.70 -4.08 -6.50
CA MET A 33 8.09 -5.02 -5.45
C MET A 33 8.33 -6.40 -6.07
N GLY A 34 9.60 -6.68 -6.38
CA GLY A 34 9.98 -7.89 -7.12
C GLY A 34 9.43 -7.86 -8.55
N ASP A 35 8.62 -8.86 -8.89
CA ASP A 35 8.03 -9.05 -10.21
C ASP A 35 6.68 -8.35 -10.38
N PHE A 36 6.12 -7.80 -9.29
CA PHE A 36 4.83 -7.12 -9.29
C PHE A 36 4.99 -5.61 -9.11
N TYR A 37 3.99 -4.88 -9.62
CA TYR A 37 3.74 -3.50 -9.22
C TYR A 37 2.61 -3.51 -8.19
N GLU A 38 2.94 -3.08 -6.98
CA GLU A 38 1.99 -2.96 -5.88
C GLU A 38 1.57 -1.49 -5.72
N MET A 39 0.30 -1.29 -5.39
CA MET A 39 -0.25 0.00 -4.98
C MET A 39 -0.77 -0.11 -3.56
N PHE A 40 -0.63 0.97 -2.79
CA PHE A 40 -1.02 0.98 -1.38
C PHE A 40 -2.06 2.06 -1.09
N TYR A 41 -2.81 1.90 0.01
CA TYR A 41 -3.79 2.88 0.49
C TYR A 41 -4.88 3.22 -0.55
N GLU A 42 -5.10 4.49 -0.88
CA GLU A 42 -6.13 4.92 -1.84
C GLU A 42 -5.79 4.54 -3.28
N ASP A 43 -4.51 4.44 -3.62
CA ASP A 43 -4.07 4.00 -4.95
C ASP A 43 -4.50 2.55 -5.18
N ALA A 44 -4.36 1.70 -4.16
CA ALA A 44 -4.82 0.30 -4.19
C ALA A 44 -6.33 0.19 -4.46
N LYS A 45 -7.14 0.98 -3.72
CA LYS A 45 -8.60 0.98 -3.86
C LYS A 45 -9.01 1.46 -5.25
N THR A 46 -8.36 2.51 -5.75
CA THR A 46 -8.64 3.08 -7.07
C THR A 46 -8.27 2.10 -8.16
N ALA A 47 -7.06 1.53 -8.12
CA ALA A 47 -6.59 0.57 -9.10
C ALA A 47 -7.42 -0.71 -9.11
N SER A 48 -7.75 -1.27 -7.94
CA SER A 48 -8.64 -2.44 -7.85
C SER A 48 -9.96 -2.23 -8.57
N ARG A 49 -10.61 -1.08 -8.34
CA ARG A 49 -11.90 -0.75 -8.97
C ARG A 49 -11.78 -0.50 -10.48
N VAL A 50 -10.73 0.21 -10.91
CA VAL A 50 -10.59 0.62 -12.32
C VAL A 50 -10.06 -0.52 -13.19
N LEU A 51 -9.12 -1.31 -12.68
CA LEU A 51 -8.43 -2.36 -13.41
C LEU A 51 -9.00 -3.76 -13.13
N GLY A 52 -9.96 -3.89 -12.22
CA GLY A 52 -10.54 -5.18 -11.84
C GLY A 52 -9.59 -6.07 -11.04
N LEU A 53 -8.62 -5.48 -10.33
CA LEU A 53 -7.69 -6.23 -9.48
C LEU A 53 -8.35 -6.63 -8.16
N THR A 54 -7.93 -7.75 -7.59
CA THR A 54 -8.38 -8.15 -6.25
C THR A 54 -7.78 -7.22 -5.20
N LEU A 55 -8.63 -6.51 -4.45
CA LEU A 55 -8.18 -5.69 -3.32
C LEU A 55 -7.86 -6.59 -2.12
N THR A 56 -6.62 -6.54 -1.66
CA THR A 56 -6.11 -7.27 -0.50
C THR A 56 -5.67 -6.29 0.60
N ALA A 57 -5.10 -6.81 1.68
CA ALA A 57 -4.53 -5.98 2.74
C ALA A 57 -3.21 -6.55 3.24
N ARG A 58 -2.27 -5.65 3.52
CA ARG A 58 -1.04 -5.96 4.24
C ARG A 58 -1.32 -5.89 5.74
N SER A 59 -1.00 -6.99 6.46
CA SER A 59 -1.34 -7.25 7.87
C SER A 59 -2.84 -7.45 8.14
N LYS A 60 -3.16 -8.05 9.31
CA LYS A 60 -4.53 -8.31 9.77
C LYS A 60 -4.84 -7.39 10.96
N GLY A 61 -6.03 -6.79 10.97
CA GLY A 61 -6.54 -5.99 12.10
C GLY A 61 -6.74 -4.50 11.78
N PRO A 62 -6.94 -3.64 12.79
CA PRO A 62 -7.17 -2.19 12.66
C PRO A 62 -6.12 -1.44 11.84
N THR A 63 -4.93 -2.02 11.73
CA THR A 63 -3.75 -1.48 11.06
C THR A 63 -3.57 -2.00 9.62
N ALA A 64 -4.57 -2.69 9.06
CA ALA A 64 -4.55 -3.22 7.71
C ALA A 64 -4.37 -2.11 6.65
N VAL A 65 -3.34 -2.23 5.80
CA VAL A 65 -3.08 -1.31 4.69
C VAL A 65 -3.65 -1.90 3.41
N PRO A 66 -4.58 -1.22 2.70
CA PRO A 66 -5.08 -1.68 1.41
C PRO A 66 -3.94 -1.88 0.41
N LEU A 67 -3.99 -3.00 -0.32
CA LEU A 67 -2.99 -3.43 -1.28
C LEU A 67 -3.68 -4.00 -2.53
N ALA A 68 -3.28 -3.54 -3.71
CA ALA A 68 -3.74 -4.06 -5.00
C ALA A 68 -2.61 -4.06 -6.02
#